data_AF-A0A345QDX7-F1
#
_entry.id   AF-A0A345QDX7-F1
#
_cell.length_a   1.000
_cell.length_b   1.000
_cell.length_c   1.000
_cell.angle_alpha   90.00
_cell.angle_beta   90.00
_cell.angle_gamma   90.00
#
_symmetry.space_group_name_H-M   'P 1'
#
loop_
_entity.id
_entity.type
_entity.pdbx_description
1 polymer ?
#
loop_
_entity_poly.entity_id
_entity_poly.type
_entity_poly.pdbx_seq_one_letter_code
_entity_poly.pdbx_strand_id
1 'polypeptide(L)'
;MAFLCKWTIRTVGACYLVALALLLIGTFGLFGQERDPLSGVFLIPLGLPWVSLLDGVSDGLKPWLAALAPAINLFILMALCRAFSRKKA
;
A
#
# COMPACT_ATOMS: atom_id res chain seq x y z
N MET A 1 -9.84 18.83 11.48
CA MET A 1 -9.85 17.97 10.26
C MET A 1 -8.51 17.94 9.53
N ALA A 2 -7.86 19.08 9.28
CA ALA A 2 -6.55 19.08 8.61
C ALA A 2 -5.46 18.27 9.35
N PHE A 3 -5.42 18.33 10.69
CA PHE A 3 -4.47 17.56 11.49
C PHE A 3 -4.70 16.05 11.38
N LEU A 4 -5.94 15.59 11.58
CA LEU A 4 -6.29 14.17 11.45
C LEU A 4 -5.99 13.64 10.04
N CYS A 5 -6.42 14.36 8.98
CA CYS A 5 -6.11 13.99 7.60
C CYS A 5 -4.59 13.90 7.34
N LYS A 6 -3.81 14.88 7.80
CA LYS A 6 -2.34 14.84 7.65
C LYS A 6 -1.72 13.65 8.36
N TRP A 7 -2.17 13.35 9.59
CA TRP A 7 -1.67 12.23 10.36
C TRP A 7 -2.05 10.90 9.74
N THR A 8 -3.31 10.71 9.35
CA THR A 8 -3.75 9.47 8.69
C THR A 8 -2.99 9.22 7.38
N ILE A 9 -2.83 10.24 6.52
CA ILE A 9 -2.06 10.12 5.27
C ILE A 9 -0.60 9.75 5.57
N ARG A 10 0.03 10.41 6.55
CA ARG A 10 1.41 10.10 6.94
C ARG A 10 1.56 8.67 7.46
N THR A 11 0.69 8.23 8.36
CA THR A 11 0.76 6.89 8.95
C THR A 11 0.53 5.82 7.89
N VAL A 12 -0.52 5.93 7.08
CA VAL A 12 -0.81 4.97 6.00
C VAL A 12 0.32 4.97 4.98
N GLY A 13 0.82 6.14 4.59
CA GLY A 13 1.95 6.26 3.68
C GLY A 13 3.24 5.63 4.23
N ALA A 14 3.54 5.83 5.51
CA ALA A 14 4.69 5.21 6.15
C ALA A 14 4.57 3.68 6.21
N CYS A 15 3.41 3.16 6.64
CA CYS A 15 3.13 1.71 6.63
C CYS A 15 3.28 1.12 5.21
N TYR A 16 2.79 1.83 4.20
CA TYR A 16 2.91 1.39 2.81
C TYR A 16 4.36 1.36 2.32
N LEU A 17 5.16 2.38 2.62
CA LEU A 17 6.58 2.40 2.28
C LEU A 17 7.36 1.27 2.95
N VAL A 18 7.06 0.99 4.23
CA VAL A 18 7.67 -0.14 4.94
C VAL A 18 7.28 -1.46 4.30
N ALA A 19 6.00 -1.66 3.96
CA ALA A 19 5.54 -2.87 3.29
C ALA A 19 6.19 -3.06 1.90
N LEU A 20 6.37 -1.98 1.13
CA LEU A 20 7.10 -2.00 -0.14
C LEU A 20 8.58 -2.37 0.05
N ALA A 21 9.23 -1.81 1.06
CA ALA A 21 10.62 -2.14 1.37
C ALA A 21 10.74 -3.63 1.72
N LEU A 22 9.85 -4.16 2.56
CA LEU A 22 9.82 -5.58 2.91
C LEU A 22 9.56 -6.47 1.69
N LEU A 23 8.65 -6.09 0.80
CA LEU A 23 8.41 -6.80 -0.46
C LEU A 23 9.71 -6.86 -1.29
N LEU A 24 10.39 -5.73 -1.49
CA LEU A 24 11.62 -5.68 -2.30
C LEU A 24 12.75 -6.48 -1.66
N ILE A 25 12.91 -6.37 -0.33
CA ILE A 25 13.93 -7.11 0.41
C ILE A 25 13.69 -8.61 0.29
N GLY A 26 12.47 -9.09 0.56
CA GLY A 26 12.12 -10.50 0.47
C GLY A 26 12.13 -11.04 -0.96
N THR A 27 11.67 -10.26 -1.95
CA THR A 27 11.62 -10.70 -3.36
C THR A 27 13.01 -10.84 -3.97
N PHE A 28 13.90 -9.86 -3.74
CA PHE A 28 15.23 -9.86 -4.34
C PHE A 28 16.31 -10.50 -3.46
N GLY A 29 16.01 -10.81 -2.20
CA GLY A 29 17.00 -11.30 -1.22
C GLY A 29 18.02 -10.23 -0.86
N LEU A 30 17.58 -8.97 -0.75
CA LEU A 30 18.47 -7.87 -0.40
C LEU A 30 19.04 -8.08 1.01
N PHE A 31 20.23 -7.53 1.26
CA PHE A 31 20.92 -7.62 2.56
C PHE A 31 21.30 -9.06 2.98
N GLY A 32 21.41 -9.99 2.03
CA GLY A 32 21.76 -11.39 2.31
C GLY A 32 20.60 -12.21 2.88
N GLN A 33 19.37 -11.71 2.77
CA GLN A 33 18.17 -12.44 3.18
C GLN A 33 17.81 -13.54 2.17
N GLU A 34 17.37 -14.70 2.67
CA GLU A 34 16.73 -15.74 1.87
C GLU A 34 15.50 -15.16 1.14
N ARG A 35 15.28 -15.54 -0.13
CA ARG A 35 14.14 -15.04 -0.89
C ARG A 35 12.85 -15.54 -0.26
N ASP A 36 12.01 -14.60 0.17
CA ASP A 36 10.76 -14.89 0.85
C ASP A 36 9.56 -14.69 -0.11
N PRO A 37 8.92 -15.77 -0.57
CA PRO A 37 7.76 -15.70 -1.44
C PRO A 37 6.51 -15.11 -0.74
N LEU A 38 6.48 -15.02 0.59
CA LEU A 38 5.37 -14.46 1.37
C LEU A 38 5.57 -13.00 1.77
N SER A 39 6.65 -12.35 1.32
CA SER A 39 6.91 -10.93 1.59
C SER A 39 5.81 -9.98 1.11
N GLY A 40 4.98 -10.39 0.14
CA GLY A 40 3.81 -9.64 -0.32
C GLY A 40 2.62 -9.60 0.65
N VAL A 41 2.60 -10.42 1.71
CA VAL A 41 1.48 -10.50 2.67
C VAL A 41 1.26 -9.17 3.40
N PHE A 42 2.31 -8.38 3.62
CA PHE A 42 2.22 -7.08 4.29
C PHE A 42 1.42 -6.04 3.50
N LEU A 43 1.28 -6.21 2.18
CA LEU A 43 0.50 -5.32 1.32
C LEU A 43 -0.99 -5.67 1.31
N ILE A 44 -1.35 -6.91 1.68
CA ILE A 44 -2.74 -7.40 1.68
C ILE A 44 -3.64 -6.51 2.54
N PRO A 45 -3.42 -6.34 3.86
CA PRO A 45 -4.32 -5.56 4.70
C PRO A 45 -4.37 -4.08 4.31
N LEU A 46 -3.28 -3.53 3.78
CA LEU A 46 -3.20 -2.15 3.33
C LEU A 46 -3.93 -1.90 2.00
N GLY A 47 -4.04 -2.94 1.17
CA GLY A 47 -4.61 -2.86 -0.17
C GLY A 47 -6.05 -3.36 -0.29
N LEU A 48 -6.65 -3.88 0.79
CA LEU A 48 -8.07 -4.24 0.77
C LEU A 48 -8.96 -3.02 0.44
N PRO A 49 -10.09 -3.23 -0.26
CA PRO A 49 -10.58 -4.49 -0.81
C PRO A 49 -9.96 -4.85 -2.18
N TRP A 50 -9.15 -3.97 -2.77
CA TRP A 50 -8.66 -4.09 -4.14
C TRP A 50 -7.78 -5.32 -4.36
N VAL A 51 -7.04 -5.77 -3.34
CA VAL A 51 -6.24 -7.00 -3.40
C VAL A 51 -7.09 -8.23 -3.69
N SER A 52 -8.35 -8.28 -3.22
CA SER A 52 -9.27 -9.40 -3.48
C SER A 52 -9.68 -9.51 -4.95
N LEU A 53 -9.44 -8.48 -5.76
CA LEU A 53 -9.69 -8.52 -7.20
C LEU A 53 -8.56 -9.25 -7.97
N LEU A 54 -7.48 -9.64 -7.27
CA LEU A 54 -6.28 -10.25 -7.87
C LEU A 54 -6.26 -11.78 -7.84
N ASP A 55 -7.29 -12.43 -7.28
CA ASP A 55 -7.33 -13.88 -7.09
C ASP A 55 -7.11 -14.68 -8.39
N GLY A 56 -7.54 -14.14 -9.54
CA GLY A 56 -7.39 -14.76 -10.86
C GLY A 56 -6.14 -14.36 -11.67
N VAL A 57 -5.23 -13.57 -11.11
CA VAL A 57 -4.02 -13.11 -11.83
C VAL A 57 -2.89 -14.13 -11.74
N SER A 58 -1.90 -14.09 -12.63
CA SER A 58 -0.71 -14.93 -12.54
C SER A 58 0.18 -14.58 -11.33
N ASP A 59 0.79 -15.58 -10.71
CA ASP A 59 1.57 -15.42 -9.48
C ASP A 59 2.80 -14.50 -9.64
N GLY A 60 3.35 -14.37 -10.85
CA GLY A 60 4.44 -13.44 -11.13
C GLY A 60 4.02 -11.96 -11.13
N LEU A 61 2.76 -11.66 -11.50
CA LEU A 61 2.23 -10.30 -11.54
C LEU A 61 1.51 -9.90 -10.25
N LYS A 62 1.00 -10.87 -9.48
CA LYS A 62 0.28 -10.63 -8.22
C LYS A 62 1.01 -9.68 -7.27
N PRO A 63 2.31 -9.83 -6.95
CA PRO A 63 2.98 -8.95 -5.99
C PRO A 63 3.04 -7.49 -6.47
N TRP A 64 3.25 -7.28 -7.77
CA TRP A 64 3.31 -5.96 -8.37
C TRP A 64 1.94 -5.28 -8.40
N LEU A 65 0.88 -6.03 -8.72
CA LEU A 65 -0.48 -5.51 -8.67
C LEU A 65 -0.96 -5.29 -7.23
N ALA A 66 -0.59 -6.17 -6.30
CA ALA A 66 -0.88 -6.02 -4.88
C ALA A 66 -0.17 -4.78 -4.31
N ALA A 67 1.00 -4.40 -4.82
CA ALA A 67 1.65 -3.14 -4.46
C ALA A 67 0.86 -1.91 -4.92
N LEU A 68 0.14 -1.96 -6.04
CA LEU A 68 -0.71 -0.85 -6.49
C LEU A 68 -1.97 -0.67 -5.62
N ALA A 69 -2.46 -1.72 -4.98
CA ALA A 69 -3.70 -1.68 -4.21
C ALA A 69 -3.66 -0.69 -3.02
N PRO A 70 -2.63 -0.67 -2.14
CA PRO A 70 -2.49 0.37 -1.12
C PRO A 70 -2.36 1.79 -1.68
N ALA A 71 -1.76 1.95 -2.88
CA ALA A 71 -1.63 3.25 -3.52
C ALA A 71 -3.01 3.83 -3.90
N ILE A 72 -3.95 2.98 -4.31
CA ILE A 72 -5.35 3.38 -4.57
C ILE A 72 -5.99 3.92 -3.28
N ASN A 73 -5.84 3.21 -2.16
CA ASN A 73 -6.35 3.66 -0.86
C ASN A 73 -5.77 5.01 -0.42
N LEU A 74 -4.45 5.17 -0.54
CA LEU A 74 -3.78 6.42 -0.22
C LEU A 74 -4.26 7.57 -1.13
N PHE A 75 -4.44 7.31 -2.42
CA PHE A 75 -4.96 8.28 -3.37
C PHE A 75 -6.39 8.73 -3.02
N ILE A 76 -7.30 7.79 -2.72
CA ILE A 76 -8.67 8.08 -2.29
C ILE A 76 -8.65 8.94 -1.01
N LEU A 77 -7.84 8.58 -0.02
CA LEU A 77 -7.72 9.34 1.22
C LEU A 77 -7.24 10.77 0.97
N MET A 78 -6.23 10.96 0.13
CA MET A 78 -5.74 12.29 -0.26
C MET A 78 -6.81 13.10 -0.99
N ALA A 79 -7.53 12.48 -1.93
CA ALA A 79 -8.60 13.13 -2.70
C ALA A 79 -9.75 13.60 -1.79
N LEU A 80 -10.21 12.73 -0.87
CA LEU A 80 -11.25 13.05 0.10
C LEU A 80 -10.81 14.19 1.02
N CYS A 81 -9.62 14.09 1.63
CA CYS A 81 -9.10 15.13 2.51
C CYS A 81 -8.95 16.48 1.80
N ARG A 82 -8.54 16.49 0.52
CA ARG A 82 -8.45 17.71 -0.29
C ARG A 82 -9.84 18.28 -0.61
N ALA A 83 -10.80 17.44 -0.96
CA ALA A 83 -12.18 17.87 -1.25
C ALA A 83 -12.87 18.47 -0.02
N PHE A 84 -12.76 17.84 1.15
CA PHE A 84 -13.32 18.35 2.40
C PHE A 84 -12.62 19.61 2.89
N SER A 85 -11.31 19.77 2.65
CA SER A 85 -10.61 21.01 2.99
C SER A 85 -11.03 22.18 2.10
N ARG A 86 -11.37 21.94 0.82
CA ARG A 86 -11.87 22.97 -0.10
C ARG A 86 -13.28 23.44 0.22
N LYS A 87 -14.15 22.57 0.73
CA LYS A 87 -15.53 22.94 1.12
C LYS A 87 -15.60 23.74 2.43
N LYS A 88 -14.51 23.80 3.20
CA LYS A 88 -14.43 24.54 4.47
C LYS A 88 -13.83 25.95 4.33
N ALA A 89 -13.31 26.29 3.16
CA ALA A 89 -12.81 27.62 2.80
C ALA A 89 -13.87 28.37 1.98
#